data_AF-A0A9E2CBW1-F1
#
_entry.id   AF-A0A9E2CBW1-F1
#
_cell.length_a   1.000
_cell.length_b   1.000
_cell.length_c   1.000
_cell.angle_alpha   90.00
_cell.angle_beta   90.00
_cell.angle_gamma   90.00
#
_symmetry.space_group_name_H-M   'P 1'
#
loop_
_entity.id
_entity.type
_entity.pdbx_description
1 polymer ?
#
loop_
_entity_poly.entity_id
_entity_poly.type
_entity_poly.pdbx_seq_one_letter_code
_entity_poly.pdbx_strand_id
1 'polypeptide(L)'
;MFGSSGIVGTHNKALASGPAIIVGRKGNVGSVYWSENDFWPIDTVYFVESDNCTLYLYYALLHVRFMSTDVAVPGLNRDFAHSRQILWPEA
;
A
#
# COMPACT_ATOMS: atom_id res chain seq x y z
N MET A 1 6.44 -8.72 -8.35
CA MET A 1 5.46 -9.08 -7.29
C MET A 1 5.75 -8.24 -6.05
N PHE A 2 4.72 -7.72 -5.40
CA PHE A 2 4.84 -6.89 -4.20
C PHE A 2 4.18 -7.57 -2.99
N GLY A 3 4.95 -7.67 -1.90
CA GLY A 3 4.48 -8.04 -0.57
C GLY A 3 4.75 -6.92 0.44
N SER A 4 4.39 -7.12 1.71
CA SER A 4 4.59 -6.10 2.76
C SER A 4 6.04 -5.67 2.98
N SER A 5 7.02 -6.43 2.48
CA SER A 5 8.46 -6.07 2.54
C SER A 5 9.00 -5.52 1.22
N GLY A 6 8.12 -5.12 0.29
CA GLY A 6 8.49 -4.58 -1.02
C GLY A 6 8.47 -5.65 -2.12
N ILE A 7 9.45 -5.63 -3.01
CA ILE A 7 9.55 -6.59 -4.10
C ILE A 7 9.98 -7.95 -3.54
N VAL A 8 9.12 -8.95 -3.69
CA VAL A 8 9.34 -10.32 -3.15
C VAL A 8 9.61 -11.37 -4.23
N GLY A 9 9.56 -10.97 -5.50
CA GLY A 9 9.77 -11.87 -6.63
C GLY A 9 9.22 -11.30 -7.94
N THR A 10 9.22 -12.12 -8.98
CA THR A 10 8.77 -11.77 -10.33
C THR A 10 7.65 -12.70 -10.77
N HIS A 11 6.82 -12.21 -11.70
CA HIS A 11 5.75 -12.98 -12.32
C HIS A 11 5.64 -12.53 -13.78
N ASN A 12 5.28 -13.43 -14.69
CA ASN A 12 5.21 -13.15 -16.13
C ASN A 12 3.95 -12.36 -16.55
N LYS A 13 3.00 -12.18 -15.63
CA LYS A 13 1.79 -11.39 -15.82
C LYS A 13 1.62 -10.42 -14.66
N ALA A 14 1.11 -9.24 -14.95
CA ALA A 14 0.62 -8.32 -13.92
C ALA A 14 -0.84 -8.64 -13.57
N LEU A 15 -1.23 -8.28 -12.35
CA LEU A 15 -2.63 -8.31 -11.90
C LEU A 15 -3.24 -6.90 -11.88
N ALA A 16 -2.40 -5.89 -11.64
CA ALA A 16 -2.80 -4.48 -11.55
C ALA A 16 -1.84 -3.61 -12.36
N SER A 17 -2.38 -2.54 -12.93
CA SER A 17 -1.62 -1.57 -13.71
C SER A 17 -0.92 -0.54 -12.84
N GLY A 18 0.25 -0.09 -13.29
CA GLY A 18 0.95 1.05 -12.71
C GLY A 18 0.52 2.39 -13.33
N PRO A 19 0.88 3.53 -12.71
CA PRO A 19 1.56 3.63 -11.43
C PRO A 19 0.62 3.31 -10.25
N ALA A 20 1.16 2.83 -9.13
CA ALA A 20 0.37 2.49 -7.95
C ALA A 20 1.14 2.72 -6.65
N ILE A 21 0.41 2.99 -5.57
CA ILE A 21 0.96 3.03 -4.20
C ILE A 21 0.62 1.71 -3.53
N ILE A 22 1.62 1.00 -3.01
CA ILE A 22 1.43 -0.27 -2.30
C ILE A 22 1.56 -0.04 -0.80
N VAL A 23 0.65 -0.61 -0.02
CA VAL A 23 0.64 -0.51 1.45
C VAL A 23 0.69 -1.90 2.07
N GLY A 24 1.70 -2.17 2.91
CA GLY A 24 1.83 -3.42 3.64
C GLY A 24 0.70 -3.65 4.62
N ARG A 25 -0.03 -4.77 4.48
CA ARG A 25 -1.15 -5.12 5.35
C ARG A 25 -0.94 -6.33 6.26
N LYS A 26 0.09 -7.15 6.05
CA LYS A 26 0.37 -8.32 6.89
C LYS A 26 1.87 -8.52 7.08
N GLY A 27 2.30 -8.72 8.33
CA GLY A 27 3.71 -8.77 8.69
C GLY A 27 4.28 -7.36 8.87
N ASN A 28 4.89 -6.79 7.84
CA ASN A 28 5.42 -5.42 7.87
C ASN A 28 4.29 -4.39 7.60
N VAL A 29 3.41 -4.22 8.58
CA VAL A 29 2.22 -3.36 8.50
C VAL A 29 2.61 -1.89 8.33
N GLY A 30 2.00 -1.23 7.36
CA GLY A 30 2.17 0.20 7.14
C GLY A 30 3.37 0.58 6.29
N SER A 31 4.14 -0.38 5.77
CA SER A 31 5.14 -0.11 4.75
C SER A 31 4.47 0.49 3.51
N VAL A 32 5.12 1.47 2.88
CA VAL A 32 4.59 2.14 1.70
C VAL A 32 5.64 2.08 0.59
N TYR A 33 5.23 1.64 -0.60
CA TYR A 33 6.09 1.55 -1.78
C TYR A 33 5.41 2.19 -2.97
N TRP A 34 6.22 2.77 -3.86
CA TRP A 34 5.77 3.23 -5.17
C TRP A 34 6.05 2.15 -6.22
N SER A 35 5.10 1.89 -7.09
CA SER A 35 5.34 1.11 -8.31
C SER A 35 5.06 1.97 -9.51
N GLU A 36 6.08 2.14 -10.34
CA GLU A 36 5.98 2.87 -11.61
C GLU A 36 5.41 2.00 -12.74
N ASN A 37 5.47 0.68 -12.58
CA ASN A 37 5.11 -0.29 -13.62
C ASN A 37 3.93 -1.16 -13.18
N ASP A 38 3.35 -1.87 -14.14
CA ASP A 38 2.41 -2.95 -13.88
C ASP A 38 3.02 -4.00 -12.93
N PHE A 39 2.19 -4.51 -12.03
CA PHE A 39 2.68 -5.32 -10.92
C PHE A 39 1.69 -6.42 -10.51
N TRP A 40 2.18 -7.30 -9.63
CA TRP A 40 1.38 -8.35 -9.03
C TRP A 40 1.43 -8.20 -7.50
N PRO A 41 0.40 -7.63 -6.86
CA PRO A 41 0.28 -7.64 -5.41
C PRO A 41 -0.01 -9.06 -4.91
N ILE A 42 0.60 -9.46 -3.80
CA ILE A 42 0.22 -10.70 -3.08
C ILE A 42 -0.71 -10.38 -1.90
N ASP A 43 -1.25 -11.39 -1.25
CA ASP A 43 -2.28 -11.30 -0.19
C ASP A 43 -1.86 -10.51 1.07
N THR A 44 -0.58 -10.12 1.15
CA THR A 44 0.01 -9.32 2.23
C THR A 44 0.02 -7.82 1.95
N VAL A 45 -0.48 -7.31 0.82
CA VAL A 45 -0.55 -5.85 0.56
C VAL A 45 -1.96 -5.38 0.17
N TYR A 46 -2.21 -4.10 0.44
CA TYR A 46 -3.21 -3.29 -0.29
C TYR A 46 -2.50 -2.43 -1.32
N PHE A 47 -3.25 -1.87 -2.27
CA PHE A 47 -2.72 -0.88 -3.21
C PHE A 47 -3.77 0.16 -3.57
N VAL A 48 -3.29 1.34 -3.97
CA VAL A 48 -4.06 2.43 -4.55
C VAL A 48 -3.89 2.36 -6.06
N GLU A 49 -5.01 2.34 -6.79
CA GLU A 49 -5.05 2.29 -8.25
C GLU A 49 -4.53 3.59 -8.89
N SER A 50 -4.13 3.50 -10.16
CA SER A 50 -3.52 4.58 -10.94
C SER A 50 -4.29 5.90 -10.90
N ASP A 51 -5.62 5.83 -10.95
CA ASP A 51 -6.50 7.01 -11.04
C ASP A 51 -6.43 7.88 -9.77
N ASN A 52 -6.00 7.30 -8.66
CA ASN A 52 -5.82 7.98 -7.38
C ASN A 52 -4.34 8.05 -6.95
N CYS A 53 -3.42 7.60 -7.81
CA CYS A 53 -2.00 7.48 -7.51
C CYS A 53 -1.28 8.81 -7.74
N THR A 54 -1.23 9.65 -6.69
CA THR A 54 -0.49 10.91 -6.72
C THR A 54 0.77 10.85 -5.88
N LEU A 55 1.81 11.58 -6.28
CA LEU A 55 3.02 11.74 -5.45
C LEU A 55 2.69 12.34 -4.08
N TYR A 56 1.72 13.27 -4.03
CA TYR A 56 1.23 13.81 -2.77
C TYR A 56 0.70 12.71 -1.84
N LEU A 57 -0.19 11.85 -2.34
CA LEU A 57 -0.75 10.76 -1.56
C LEU A 57 0.34 9.77 -1.12
N TYR A 58 1.31 9.46 -1.98
CA TYR A 58 2.45 8.62 -1.63
C TYR A 58 3.23 9.20 -0.43
N TYR A 59 3.61 10.48 -0.50
CA TYR A 59 4.32 11.14 0.59
C TYR A 59 3.46 11.33 1.85
N ALA A 60 2.16 11.57 1.70
CA ALA A 60 1.25 11.63 2.84
C ALA A 60 1.18 10.28 3.57
N LEU A 61 1.03 9.18 2.82
CA LEU A 61 0.96 7.82 3.37
C LEU A 61 2.25 7.38 4.06
N LEU A 62 3.41 7.84 3.61
CA LEU A 62 4.70 7.62 4.31
C LEU A 62 4.70 8.18 5.74
N HIS A 63 3.87 9.18 6.03
CA HIS A 63 3.76 9.81 7.36
C HIS A 63 2.54 9.34 8.14
N VAL A 64 1.68 8.50 7.57
CA VAL A 64 0.52 7.92 8.27
C VAL A 64 0.99 6.80 9.17
N ARG A 65 0.64 6.89 10.46
CA ARG A 65 0.86 5.80 11.41
C ARG A 65 -0.19 4.70 11.24
N PHE A 66 0.07 3.78 10.33
CA PHE A 66 -0.65 2.50 10.29
C PHE A 66 -0.19 1.61 11.45
N MET A 67 -1.13 0.92 12.08
CA MET A 67 -0.87 0.04 13.22
C MET A 67 -1.61 -1.26 12.99
N SER A 68 -1.05 -2.34 13.55
CA SER A 68 -1.75 -3.61 13.56
C SER A 68 -3.00 -3.52 14.43
N THR A 69 -4.11 -4.03 13.92
CA THR A 69 -5.31 -4.31 14.72
C THR A 69 -5.39 -5.77 15.16
N ASP A 70 -4.47 -6.62 14.67
CA ASP A 70 -4.45 -8.06 14.89
C ASP A 70 -3.41 -8.44 15.95
N VAL A 71 -3.71 -9.48 16.74
CA VAL A 71 -2.91 -9.91 17.90
C VAL A 71 -1.89 -11.01 17.52
N ALA A 72 -2.25 -11.95 16.66
CA ALA A 72 -1.42 -13.13 16.35
C ALA A 72 -0.44 -12.89 15.19
N VAL A 73 -0.92 -12.31 14.08
CA VAL A 73 -0.08 -11.88 12.95
C VAL A 73 -0.39 -10.40 12.73
N PRO A 74 0.62 -9.51 12.78
CA PRO A 74 0.37 -8.09 12.61
C PRO A 74 -0.36 -7.82 11.28
N GLY A 75 -1.50 -7.16 11.37
CA GLY A 75 -2.42 -6.98 10.25
C GLY A 75 -3.05 -5.59 10.24
N LEU A 76 -3.02 -4.95 9.07
CA LEU A 76 -3.74 -3.71 8.80
C LEU A 76 -5.16 -4.06 8.35
N ASN A 77 -6.15 -3.76 9.18
CA ASN A 77 -7.54 -3.82 8.78
C ASN A 77 -7.86 -2.70 7.77
N ARG A 78 -8.71 -3.01 6.77
CA ARG A 78 -9.09 -2.08 5.69
C ARG A 78 -9.84 -0.86 6.22
N ASP A 79 -10.79 -1.06 7.11
CA ASP A 79 -11.57 0.03 7.72
C ASP A 79 -10.68 0.93 8.56
N PHE A 80 -9.73 0.34 9.30
CA PHE A 80 -8.72 1.12 10.03
C PHE A 80 -7.85 1.95 9.09
N ALA A 81 -7.40 1.39 7.96
CA ALA A 81 -6.64 2.11 6.95
C ALA A 81 -7.43 3.31 6.40
N HIS A 82 -8.70 3.11 6.03
CA HIS A 82 -9.58 4.19 5.54
C HIS A 82 -9.94 5.23 6.62
N SER A 83 -9.90 4.86 7.91
CA SER A 83 -10.12 5.80 9.02
C SER A 83 -8.97 6.80 9.24
N ARG A 84 -7.81 6.58 8.60
CA ARG A 84 -6.66 7.47 8.77
C ARG A 84 -6.89 8.77 8.04
N GLN A 85 -6.78 9.87 8.78
CA GLN A 85 -6.84 11.21 8.21
C GLN A 85 -5.46 11.60 7.67
N ILE A 86 -5.45 12.20 6.50
CA ILE A 86 -4.30 12.89 5.93
C ILE A 86 -4.66 14.35 5.72
N LEU A 87 -3.68 15.23 5.79
CA LEU A 87 -3.87 16.58 5.25
C LEU A 87 -4.08 16.44 3.75
N TRP A 88 -5.03 17.19 3.19
CA TRP A 88 -5.24 17.26 1.76
C TRP A 88 -5.07 18.72 1.34
N PRO A 89 -4.27 19.02 0.31
CA PRO A 89 -4.12 20.39 -0.13
C PRO A 89 -5.45 20.84 -0.74
N GLU A 90 -5.94 21.98 -0.29
CA GLU A 90 -7.04 22.64 -0.99
C GLU A 90 -6.54 23.11 -2.36
N ALA A 91 -7.42 23.05 -3.36
CA ALA A 91 -7.13 23.43 -4.74
C ALA A 91 -7.07 24.95 -4.91
#